data_AF-A0A1I0GP37-F1
#
_entry.id   AF-A0A1I0GP37-F1
#
_cell.length_a   1.000
_cell.length_b   1.000
_cell.length_c   1.000
_cell.angle_alpha   90.00
_cell.angle_beta   90.00
_cell.angle_gamma   90.00
#
_symmetry.space_group_name_H-M   'P 1'
#
loop_
_entity.id
_entity.type
_entity.pdbx_description
1 polymer ?
#
loop_
_entity_poly.entity_id
_entity_poly.type
_entity_poly.pdbx_seq_one_letter_code
_entity_poly.pdbx_strand_id
1 'polypeptide(L)'
;MIRPIWLLPGIFVLACEREVPHVDDLDNIMVNGEEMSQTDFINKYCIGKENDPTCSKVLDAAAKNLIDRARGQRFDSPERQTN
;
A
#
# COMPACT_ATOMS: atom_id res chain seq x y z
N MET A 1 43.35 20.52 -33.08
CA MET A 1 42.93 19.12 -32.87
C MET A 1 42.92 18.84 -31.37
N ILE A 2 41.76 18.87 -30.71
CA ILE A 2 41.57 18.37 -29.35
C ILE A 2 40.25 17.60 -29.34
N ARG A 3 40.29 16.35 -28.88
CA ARG A 3 39.25 15.32 -29.00
C ARG A 3 38.11 15.58 -28.00
N PRO A 4 36.84 15.40 -28.37
CA PRO A 4 35.74 15.39 -27.40
C PRO A 4 35.76 14.05 -26.65
N ILE A 5 36.22 14.05 -25.40
CA ILE A 5 36.00 12.92 -24.50
C ILE A 5 34.58 13.05 -23.94
N TRP A 6 33.75 12.21 -24.55
CA TRP A 6 32.46 11.72 -24.12
C TRP A 6 32.37 11.60 -22.59
N LEU A 7 31.61 12.51 -21.96
CA LEU A 7 31.10 12.34 -20.60
C LEU A 7 29.58 12.31 -20.74
N LEU A 8 29.02 11.13 -20.97
CA LEU A 8 27.64 10.90 -20.58
C LEU A 8 27.62 10.89 -19.05
N PRO A 9 26.99 11.86 -18.36
CA PRO A 9 26.66 11.64 -16.98
C PRO A 9 25.55 10.59 -16.98
N GLY A 10 25.91 9.37 -16.60
CA GLY A 10 24.96 8.30 -16.34
C GLY A 10 23.95 8.81 -15.33
N ILE A 11 22.70 8.91 -15.75
CA ILE A 11 21.57 9.17 -14.86
C ILE A 11 21.45 7.93 -14.00
N PHE A 12 22.07 7.94 -12.82
CA PHE A 12 21.74 7.02 -11.75
C PHE A 12 20.27 7.29 -11.40
N VAL A 13 19.39 6.45 -11.93
CA VAL A 13 18.03 6.32 -11.40
C VAL A 13 18.21 5.65 -10.04
N LEU A 14 18.56 6.46 -9.04
CA LEU A 14 18.39 6.10 -7.64
C LEU A 14 16.92 5.76 -7.51
N ALA A 15 16.62 4.47 -7.36
CA ALA A 15 15.35 4.04 -6.83
C ALA A 15 15.19 4.79 -5.51
N CYS A 16 14.38 5.85 -5.50
CA CYS A 16 13.99 6.51 -4.28
C CYS A 16 13.26 5.45 -3.46
N GLU A 17 13.97 4.80 -2.54
CA GLU A 17 13.36 3.99 -1.51
C GLU A 17 12.45 4.94 -0.73
N ARG A 18 11.15 4.91 -1.05
CA ARG A 18 10.17 5.69 -0.32
C ARG A 18 10.14 5.14 1.09
N GLU A 19 10.58 5.91 2.07
CA GLU A 19 10.41 5.59 3.48
C GLU A 19 8.92 5.35 3.75
N VAL A 20 8.62 4.37 4.59
CA VAL A 20 7.23 4.05 4.95
C VAL A 20 6.74 5.17 5.86
N PRO A 21 5.68 5.92 5.47
CA PRO A 21 5.12 6.95 6.33
C PRO A 21 4.57 6.32 7.60
N HIS A 22 4.77 6.96 8.74
CA HIS A 22 4.11 6.53 9.98
C HIS A 22 2.61 6.79 9.88
N VAL A 23 1.80 5.82 10.31
CA VAL A 23 0.33 5.88 10.27
C VAL A 23 -0.18 5.57 11.68
N ASP A 24 -0.90 6.52 12.27
CA ASP A 24 -1.52 6.38 13.60
C ASP A 24 -2.96 5.84 13.51
N ASP A 25 -3.73 6.31 12.54
CA ASP A 25 -5.10 5.86 12.29
C ASP A 25 -5.13 4.95 11.06
N LEU A 26 -5.45 3.67 11.28
CA LEU A 26 -5.51 2.67 10.22
C LEU A 26 -6.80 2.78 9.42
N ASP A 27 -7.88 3.35 9.99
CA ASP A 27 -9.17 3.51 9.33
C ASP A 27 -9.19 4.77 8.45
N ASN A 28 -8.39 5.78 8.80
CA ASN A 28 -8.18 6.97 7.98
C ASN A 28 -6.68 7.23 7.75
N ILE A 29 -6.11 6.59 6.73
CA ILE A 29 -4.70 6.78 6.40
C ILE A 29 -4.53 8.11 5.66
N MET A 30 -3.85 9.05 6.28
CA MET A 30 -3.43 10.30 5.65
C MET A 30 -1.93 10.30 5.37
N VAL A 31 -1.53 10.46 4.10
CA VAL A 31 -0.12 10.59 3.70
C VAL A 31 0.07 11.94 3.05
N ASN A 32 0.94 12.78 3.62
CA ASN A 32 1.19 14.15 3.14
C ASN A 32 -0.06 15.03 3.03
N GLY A 33 -1.08 14.79 3.87
CA GLY A 33 -2.35 15.52 3.84
C GLY A 33 -3.33 15.04 2.78
N GLU A 34 -3.01 13.97 2.05
CA GLU A 34 -3.94 13.29 1.14
C GLU A 34 -4.46 12.00 1.80
N GLU A 35 -5.77 11.80 1.79
CA GLU A 35 -6.40 10.55 2.24
C GLU A 35 -6.05 9.43 1.26
N MET A 36 -5.63 8.29 1.80
CA MET A 36 -5.21 7.13 1.04
C MET A 36 -5.90 5.87 1.57
N SER A 37 -6.31 4.99 0.67
CA SER A 37 -6.83 3.68 1.06
C SER A 37 -5.72 2.79 1.64
N GLN A 38 -6.08 1.91 2.58
CA GLN A 38 -5.17 0.87 3.10
C GLN A 38 -4.49 0.09 1.96
N THR A 39 -5.24 -0.28 0.92
CA THR A 39 -4.71 -1.03 -0.23
C THR A 39 -3.70 -0.21 -1.04
N ASP A 40 -3.98 1.08 -1.23
CA ASP A 40 -3.09 1.97 -1.99
C ASP A 40 -1.81 2.27 -1.21
N PHE A 41 -1.92 2.41 0.11
CA PHE A 41 -0.77 2.56 0.99
C PHE A 41 0.15 1.34 0.92
N ILE A 42 -0.42 0.14 1.00
CA ILE A 42 0.33 -1.12 0.89
C ILE A 42 1.05 -1.18 -0.46
N ASN A 43 0.34 -0.91 -1.56
CA ASN A 43 0.90 -0.96 -2.90
C ASN A 43 2.01 0.08 -3.13
N LYS A 44 1.92 1.25 -2.49
CA LYS A 44 2.84 2.36 -2.72
C LYS A 44 4.07 2.34 -1.80
N TYR A 45 3.93 1.87 -0.57
CA TYR A 45 4.96 1.98 0.48
C TYR A 45 5.43 0.64 1.04
N CYS A 46 4.61 -0.41 0.99
CA CYS A 46 4.91 -1.68 1.67
C CYS A 46 5.50 -2.78 0.78
N ILE A 47 5.52 -2.60 -0.56
CA ILE A 47 6.15 -3.55 -1.47
C ILE A 47 7.65 -3.61 -1.18
N GLY A 48 8.13 -4.78 -0.74
CA GLY A 48 9.52 -5.01 -0.35
C GLY A 48 9.89 -4.52 1.05
N LYS A 49 8.92 -4.03 1.84
CA LYS A 49 9.09 -3.52 3.21
C LYS A 49 8.10 -4.15 4.19
N GLU A 50 7.79 -5.43 3.99
CA GLU A 50 6.81 -6.17 4.80
C GLU A 50 7.20 -6.26 6.29
N ASN A 51 8.50 -6.22 6.58
CA ASN A 51 9.03 -6.22 7.95
C ASN A 51 8.86 -4.86 8.67
N ASP A 52 8.42 -3.81 7.98
CA ASP A 52 8.15 -2.52 8.61
C ASP A 52 6.92 -2.64 9.54
N PRO A 53 6.99 -2.15 10.78
CA PRO A 53 5.90 -2.28 11.75
C PRO A 53 4.62 -1.57 11.29
N THR A 54 4.73 -0.50 10.51
CA THR A 54 3.56 0.22 9.97
C THR A 54 2.90 -0.61 8.87
N CYS A 55 3.69 -1.15 7.96
CA CYS A 55 3.19 -2.03 6.91
C CYS A 55 2.50 -3.28 7.47
N SER A 56 3.08 -3.89 8.51
CA SER A 56 2.48 -5.03 9.20
C SER A 56 1.10 -4.69 9.78
N LYS A 57 0.94 -3.51 10.40
CA LYS A 57 -0.34 -3.06 10.96
C LYS A 57 -1.39 -2.77 9.88
N VAL A 58 -0.99 -2.07 8.81
CA VAL A 58 -1.90 -1.73 7.71
C VAL A 58 -2.35 -3.00 6.97
N LEU A 59 -1.45 -3.96 6.76
CA LEU A 59 -1.77 -5.27 6.18
C LEU A 59 -2.77 -6.06 7.05
N ASP A 60 -2.55 -6.11 8.36
CA ASP A 60 -3.45 -6.80 9.30
C ASP A 60 -4.85 -6.15 9.32
N ALA A 61 -4.92 -4.82 9.33
CA ALA A 61 -6.18 -4.08 9.27
C ALA A 61 -6.92 -4.33 7.95
N ALA A 62 -6.22 -4.30 6.81
CA ALA A 62 -6.80 -4.60 5.51
C ALA A 62 -7.34 -6.03 5.44
N ALA A 63 -6.60 -7.01 5.97
CA ALA A 63 -7.02 -8.39 6.04
C ALA A 63 -8.28 -8.58 6.90
N LYS A 64 -8.34 -7.93 8.07
CA LYS A 64 -9.53 -7.94 8.94
C LYS A 64 -10.76 -7.36 8.25
N ASN A 65 -10.61 -6.21 7.59
CA ASN A 65 -11.69 -5.59 6.81
C ASN A 65 -12.23 -6.51 5.71
N LEU A 66 -11.36 -7.23 5.01
CA LEU A 66 -11.77 -8.22 4.01
C LEU A 66 -12.51 -9.41 4.64
N ILE A 67 -12.04 -9.91 5.77
CA ILE A 67 -12.68 -11.01 6.48
C ILE A 67 -14.05 -10.61 7.00
N ASP A 68 -14.17 -9.43 7.61
CA ASP A 68 -15.44 -8.93 8.15
C ASP A 68 -16.45 -8.64 7.04
N ARG A 69 -15.99 -8.13 5.89
CA ARG A 69 -16.82 -8.03 4.68
C ARG A 69 -17.30 -9.40 4.21
N ALA A 70 -16.41 -10.39 4.13
CA ALA A 70 -16.78 -11.74 3.72
C ALA A 70 -17.75 -12.41 4.71
N ARG A 71 -17.64 -12.13 6.01
CA ARG A 71 -18.58 -12.58 7.03
C ARG A 71 -19.94 -11.93 6.86
N GLY A 72 -20.00 -10.61 6.69
CA GLY A 72 -21.26 -9.89 6.41
C GLY A 72 -21.98 -10.44 5.18
N GLN A 73 -21.25 -10.71 4.10
CA GLN A 73 -21.82 -11.28 2.87
C GLN A 73 -22.32 -12.73 3.03
N ARG A 74 -21.78 -13.52 3.97
CA ARG A 74 -22.31 -14.87 4.24
C ARG A 74 -23.69 -14.85 4.91
N PHE A 75 -24.01 -13.80 5.67
CA PHE A 75 -25.31 -13.69 6.34
C PHE A 75 -26.39 -13.06 5.44
N ASP A 76 -26.00 -12.30 4.42
CA ASP A 76 -26.90 -11.67 3.46
C ASP A 76 -27.17 -12.53 2.21
N SER A 77 -26.73 -13.79 2.19
CA SER A 77 -27.09 -14.70 1.09
C SER A 77 -28.59 -15.02 1.23
N PRO A 78 -29.44 -14.58 0.29
CA PRO A 78 -30.86 -14.86 0.37
C PRO A 78 -31.03 -16.37 0.27
N GLU A 79 -31.47 -17.00 1.36
CA GLU A 79 -32.13 -18.30 1.28
C GLU A 79 -33.12 -18.21 0.13
N ARG A 80 -32.88 -19.00 -0.92
CA ARG A 80 -33.88 -19.29 -1.95
C ARG A 80 -35.12 -19.79 -1.20
N GLN A 81 -36.09 -18.89 -0.96
CA GLN A 81 -37.44 -19.26 -0.60
C GLN A 81 -38.04 -19.97 -1.81
N THR A 82 -37.83 -21.29 -1.89
CA THR A 82 -38.74 -22.19 -2.61
C THR A 82 -39.98 -22.34 -1.75
N ASN A 83 -41.06 -21.68 -2.16
CA ASN A 83 -42.43 -22.09 -1.86
C ASN A 83 -43.23 -22.00 -3.15
#